data_AF-A0A1X2DQV7-F1
#
_entry.id   AF-A0A1X2DQV7-F1
#
_cell.length_a   1.000
_cell.length_b   1.000
_cell.length_c   1.000
_cell.angle_alpha   90.00
_cell.angle_beta   90.00
_cell.angle_gamma   90.00
#
_symmetry.space_group_name_H-M   'P 1'
#
loop_
_entity.id
_entity.type
_entity.pdbx_description
1 polymer ?
#
loop_
_entity_poly.entity_id
_entity_poly.type
_entity_poly.pdbx_seq_one_letter_code
_entity_poly.pdbx_strand_id
1 'polypeptide(L)' 'MFGDGGDGGAGGSAGVAAKAGGNGGRGGDALLLGNGGNGGNAGLGAPNGNIGTGGSAGWLGKNGVNGST' A
#
# COMPACT_ATOMS: atom_id res chain seq x y z
N MET A 1 8.13 5.35 22.65
CA MET A 1 7.04 5.54 21.68
C MET A 1 7.07 4.37 20.73
N PHE A 2 6.00 3.58 20.64
CA PHE A 2 5.92 2.36 19.82
C PHE A 2 4.65 2.43 18.98
N GLY A 3 4.72 1.92 17.75
CA GLY A 3 3.58 1.84 16.84
C GLY A 3 4.04 1.56 15.42
N ASP A 4 3.51 0.48 14.85
CA ASP A 4 3.70 0.14 13.44
C ASP A 4 2.78 0.99 12.56
N GLY A 5 3.21 1.23 11.32
CA GLY A 5 2.38 1.81 10.29
C GLY A 5 1.34 0.81 9.81
N GLY A 6 0.10 1.27 9.57
CA GLY A 6 -0.96 0.41 9.03
C GLY A 6 -0.78 0.13 7.54
N ASP A 7 -1.18 -1.05 7.08
CA ASP A 7 -1.15 -1.39 5.66
C ASP A 7 -2.11 -0.52 4.82
N GLY A 8 -1.69 -0.20 3.61
CA GLY A 8 -2.50 0.50 2.62
C GLY A 8 -3.60 -0.41 2.07
N GLY A 9 -4.80 0.13 1.90
CA GLY A 9 -5.93 -0.62 1.34
C GLY A 9 -5.72 -1.02 -0.12
N ALA A 10 -6.21 -2.19 -0.52
CA ALA A 10 -6.15 -2.63 -1.91
C ALA A 10 -7.02 -1.75 -2.84
N GLY A 11 -6.56 -1.56 -4.07
CA GLY A 11 -7.33 -0.90 -5.11
C GLY A 11 -8.53 -1.75 -5.56
N GLY A 12 -9.66 -1.09 -5.82
CA GLY A 12 -10.87 -1.78 -6.26
C GLY A 12 -10.80 -2.25 -7.71
N SER A 13 -11.34 -3.44 -8.01
CA SER A 13 -11.46 -3.91 -9.39
C SER A 13 -12.53 -3.14 -10.16
N ALA A 14 -12.27 -2.86 -11.44
CA ALA A 14 -13.13 -2.02 -12.28
C ALA A 14 -14.48 -2.69 -12.65
N GLY A 15 -14.63 -4.00 -12.44
CA GLY A 15 -15.83 -4.80 -12.70
C GLY A 15 -16.23 -4.94 -14.18
N VAL A 16 -15.74 -4.07 -15.06
CA VAL A 16 -16.04 -4.01 -16.50
C VAL A 16 -14.75 -3.83 -17.28
N ALA A 17 -14.58 -4.58 -18.37
CA ALA A 17 -13.33 -4.80 -19.10
C ALA A 17 -12.67 -3.56 -19.74
N ALA A 18 -13.28 -2.37 -19.66
CA ALA A 18 -12.77 -1.14 -20.28
C ALA A 18 -12.54 0.00 -19.27
N LYS A 19 -12.69 -0.25 -17.97
CA LYS A 19 -12.44 0.75 -16.92
C LYS A 19 -11.12 0.44 -16.23
N ALA A 20 -10.41 1.50 -15.84
CA ALA A 20 -9.19 1.37 -15.07
C ALA A 20 -9.50 0.81 -13.68
N GLY A 21 -8.60 -0.04 -13.17
CA GLY A 21 -8.65 -0.49 -11.78
C GLY A 21 -8.30 0.64 -10.81
N GLY A 22 -8.78 0.54 -9.57
CA GLY A 22 -8.45 1.49 -8.50
C GLY A 22 -6.99 1.38 -8.07
N ASN A 23 -6.40 2.48 -7.63
CA ASN A 23 -5.04 2.47 -7.09
C ASN A 23 -5.02 1.83 -5.70
N GLY A 24 -3.95 1.10 -5.39
CA GLY A 24 -3.64 0.67 -4.04
C GLY A 24 -3.25 1.86 -3.16
N GLY A 25 -3.65 1.82 -1.89
CA GLY A 25 -3.33 2.83 -0.89
C GLY A 25 -1.87 2.76 -0.45
N ARG A 26 -1.30 3.90 -0.06
CA ARG A 26 0.02 3.93 0.59
C ARG A 26 -0.06 3.31 1.99
N GLY A 27 0.95 2.51 2.34
CA GLY A 27 1.15 2.03 3.71
C GLY A 27 1.59 3.16 4.64
N GLY A 28 1.12 3.13 5.88
CA GLY A 28 1.40 4.12 6.91
C GLY A 28 2.85 4.09 7.36
N ASP A 29 3.38 5.26 7.73
CA ASP A 29 4.71 5.36 8.34
C ASP A 29 4.63 4.95 9.82
N ALA A 30 5.70 4.33 10.32
CA ALA A 30 5.79 3.90 11.71
C ALA A 30 6.23 5.02 12.65
N LEU A 31 5.98 4.81 13.94
CA LEU A 31 6.57 5.61 15.01
C LEU A 31 8.00 5.12 15.33
N LEU A 32 8.68 5.80 16.27
CA LEU A 32 10.13 5.67 16.55
C LEU A 32 10.71 4.24 16.53
N LEU A 33 9.95 3.23 16.96
CA LEU A 33 10.42 1.84 17.10
C LEU A 33 9.59 0.83 16.30
N GLY A 34 8.71 1.27 15.40
CA GLY A 34 7.81 0.40 14.62
C GLY A 34 8.26 0.17 13.18
N ASN A 35 7.64 -0.80 12.53
CA ASN A 35 7.78 -1.08 11.09
C ASN A 35 6.78 -0.25 10.27
N GLY A 36 7.17 0.16 9.08
CA GLY A 36 6.25 0.80 8.13
C GLY A 36 5.24 -0.22 7.59
N GLY A 37 4.02 0.24 7.30
CA GLY A 37 2.98 -0.60 6.70
C GLY A 37 3.22 -0.86 5.22
N ASN A 38 2.76 -1.98 4.71
CA ASN A 38 2.88 -2.32 3.29
C ASN A 38 1.92 -1.48 2.44
N GLY A 39 2.30 -1.20 1.19
CA GLY A 39 1.41 -0.59 0.22
C GLY A 39 0.34 -1.58 -0.25
N GLY A 40 -0.84 -1.06 -0.57
CA GLY A 40 -1.94 -1.85 -1.12
C GLY A 40 -1.69 -2.28 -2.55
N ASN A 41 -2.23 -3.44 -2.93
CA ASN A 41 -2.17 -3.92 -4.30
C ASN A 41 -3.01 -3.05 -5.25
N ALA A 42 -2.64 -3.00 -6.51
CA ALA A 42 -3.44 -2.37 -7.55
C ALA A 42 -4.76 -3.15 -7.78
N GLY A 43 -5.82 -2.42 -8.08
CA GLY A 43 -7.07 -3.01 -8.57
C GLY A 43 -6.94 -3.45 -10.02
N LEU A 44 -7.63 -4.53 -10.38
CA LEU A 44 -7.65 -5.04 -11.75
C LEU A 44 -8.56 -4.20 -12.65
N GLY A 45 -8.08 -3.91 -13.87
CA GLY A 45 -8.82 -3.17 -14.90
C GLY A 45 -8.07 -3.10 -16.23
N ALA A 46 -8.53 -2.24 -17.14
CA ALA A 46 -7.87 -1.99 -18.42
C ALA A 46 -7.62 -0.48 -18.60
N PRO A 47 -6.51 0.07 -18.08
CA PRO A 47 -5.39 -0.62 -17.42
C PRO A 47 -5.64 -0.97 -15.94
N ASN A 48 -4.78 -1.80 -15.34
CA ASN A 48 -4.74 -1.96 -13.89
C ASN A 48 -4.47 -0.61 -13.20
N GLY A 49 -4.87 -0.51 -11.93
CA GLY A 49 -4.50 0.61 -11.09
C GLY A 49 -3.00 0.65 -10.80
N ASN A 50 -2.55 1.72 -10.14
CA ASN A 50 -1.19 1.80 -9.63
C ASN A 50 -1.08 1.08 -8.28
N ILE A 51 0.07 0.47 -8.02
CA ILE A 51 0.39 -0.12 -6.71
C ILE A 51 0.59 0.98 -5.66
N GLY A 52 0.25 0.67 -4.41
CA GLY A 52 0.55 1.50 -3.26
C GLY A 52 2.02 1.41 -2.86
N THR A 53 2.60 2.53 -2.41
CA THR A 53 3.95 2.51 -1.84
C THR A 53 3.94 2.01 -0.40
N GLY A 54 4.96 1.28 0.02
CA GLY A 54 5.18 0.97 1.43
C GLY A 54 5.48 2.22 2.26
N GLY A 55 5.17 2.15 3.55
CA GLY A 55 5.46 3.19 4.54
C GLY A 55 6.88 3.08 5.09
N SER A 56 7.37 4.19 5.64
CA SER A 56 8.70 4.29 6.24
C SER A 56 8.71 3.69 7.64
N ALA A 57 9.83 3.09 8.01
CA ALA A 57 10.04 2.57 9.36
C ALA A 57 10.40 3.65 10.37
N GLY A 58 10.27 3.31 11.65
CA GLY A 58 10.98 3.96 12.74
C GLY A 58 12.47 3.61 12.73
N TRP A 59 13.20 4.19 13.68
CA TRP A 59 14.66 4.05 13.80
C TRP A 59 15.18 2.62 13.86
N LEU A 60 14.42 1.71 14.47
CA LEU A 60 14.78 0.29 14.60
C LEU A 60 13.84 -0.65 13.83
N GLY A 61 12.92 -0.11 13.04
CA GLY A 61 11.98 -0.89 12.25
C GLY A 61 12.46 -1.16 10.83
N LYS A 62 11.63 -1.88 10.07
CA LYS A 62 11.78 -2.09 8.63
C LYS A 62 10.74 -1.30 7.86
N ASN A 63 11.12 -0.81 6.68
CA ASN A 63 10.18 -0.15 5.77
C ASN A 63 9.16 -1.19 5.29
N GLY A 64 7.93 -0.73 5.08
CA GLY A 64 6.92 -1.53 4.39
C GLY A 64 7.31 -1.73 2.94
N VAL A 65 6.82 -2.81 2.35
CA VAL A 65 7.03 -3.11 0.93
C VAL A 65 5.95 -2.45 0.07
N ASN A 66 6.26 -2.18 -1.20
CA ASN A 66 5.24 -1.74 -2.15
C ASN A 66 4.24 -2.86 -2.44
N GLY A 67 3.01 -2.48 -2.81
CA GLY A 67 2.00 -3.43 -3.25
C GLY A 67 2.35 -4.08 -4.60
N SER A 68 1.55 -5.06 -4.99
CA SER A 68 1.65 -5.76 -6.28
C SER A 68 0.48 -5.40 -7.20
N THR A 69 0.67 -5.63 -8.49
CA THR A 69 -0.41 -5.74 -9.48
C THR A 69 -1.05 -7.12 -9.47
#